data_AF-A0A3N1PNB1-F1
#
_entry.id   AF-A0A3N1PNB1-F1
#
_cell.length_a   1.000
_cell.length_b   1.000
_cell.length_c   1.000
_cell.angle_alpha   90.00
_cell.angle_beta   90.00
_cell.angle_gamma   90.00
#
_symmetry.space_group_name_H-M   'P 1'
#
loop_
_entity.id
_entity.type
_entity.pdbx_description
1 polymer ?
#
loop_
_entity_poly.entity_id
_entity_poly.type
_entity_poly.pdbx_seq_one_letter_code
_entity_poly.pdbx_strand_id
1 'polypeptide(L)'
;MSSEIYAVLKPVHHLLAQVTSAFVARQIAREVSRQIDSGTCAERLQHRLTTWLNGTMSDEIRDPGRWLLGVALPRWGCGYADCESGMIWRTRTACELCAEIVQDKAARERARRAAEGLCLQHGTLPGPSGHCIDCALEAAAARPTDVPAQRVVEGPERGACSECGVVIFMTGHALNDSLCKPCREELHPDTASAPRAVAAVPAPAQPRTGTPVPVEPVEESGPRTCQGQEGDAPCTREALPLRRFCRRHVVQGIAGVVA
;
A
#
# COMPACT_ATOMS: atom_id res chain seq x y z
N MET A 1 -18.59 -23.10 -7.79
CA MET A 1 -18.55 -21.79 -8.49
C MET A 1 -17.80 -22.04 -9.79
N SER A 2 -18.33 -21.62 -10.95
CA SER A 2 -17.62 -21.84 -12.22
C SER A 2 -16.34 -21.00 -12.31
N SER A 3 -15.39 -21.41 -13.15
CA SER A 3 -14.14 -20.68 -13.38
C SER A 3 -14.37 -19.27 -13.92
N GLU A 4 -15.39 -19.09 -14.77
CA GLU A 4 -15.78 -17.80 -15.34
C GLU A 4 -16.30 -16.82 -14.28
N ILE A 5 -17.19 -17.26 -13.38
CA ILE A 5 -17.68 -16.43 -12.27
C ILE A 5 -16.52 -16.01 -11.37
N TYR A 6 -15.59 -16.93 -11.09
CA TYR A 6 -14.41 -16.63 -10.29
C TYR A 6 -13.53 -15.58 -10.98
N ALA A 7 -13.35 -15.67 -12.30
CA ALA A 7 -12.62 -14.67 -13.08
C ALA A 7 -13.30 -13.30 -13.06
N VAL A 8 -14.63 -13.23 -13.23
CA VAL A 8 -15.40 -11.98 -13.11
C VAL A 8 -15.21 -11.31 -11.76
N LEU A 9 -15.20 -12.10 -10.70
CA LEU A 9 -15.07 -11.61 -9.34
C LEU A 9 -13.64 -11.26 -8.93
N LYS A 10 -12.64 -11.45 -9.80
CA LYS A 10 -11.22 -11.21 -9.51
C LYS A 10 -10.93 -9.87 -8.82
N PRO A 11 -11.48 -8.72 -9.26
CA PRO A 11 -11.22 -7.43 -8.62
C PRO A 11 -11.60 -7.39 -7.13
N VAL A 12 -12.58 -8.20 -6.72
CA VAL A 12 -13.19 -8.18 -5.39
C VAL A 12 -12.91 -9.47 -4.59
N HIS A 13 -11.93 -10.29 -5.00
CA HIS A 13 -11.60 -11.53 -4.27
C HIS A 13 -11.23 -11.28 -2.80
N HIS A 14 -10.53 -10.20 -2.51
CA HIS A 14 -10.17 -9.83 -1.13
C HIS A 14 -11.40 -9.47 -0.28
N LEU A 15 -12.45 -8.90 -0.88
CA LEU A 15 -13.74 -8.68 -0.21
C LEU A 15 -14.54 -9.97 -0.06
N LEU A 16 -14.51 -10.84 -1.07
CA LEU A 16 -15.17 -12.15 -1.01
C LEU A 16 -14.59 -13.05 0.09
N ALA A 17 -13.28 -12.97 0.33
CA ALA A 17 -12.62 -13.68 1.42
C ALA A 17 -13.16 -13.28 2.82
N GLN A 18 -13.76 -12.08 2.93
CA GLN A 18 -14.34 -11.57 4.17
C GLN A 18 -15.83 -11.92 4.32
N VAL A 19 -16.47 -12.47 3.28
CA VAL A 19 -17.88 -12.91 3.34
C VAL A 19 -17.96 -14.25 4.07
N THR A 20 -18.32 -14.21 5.35
CA THR A 20 -18.40 -15.40 6.21
C THR A 20 -19.61 -16.30 5.89
N SER A 21 -20.69 -15.73 5.33
CA SER A 21 -21.91 -16.48 5.02
C SER A 21 -21.82 -17.19 3.66
N ALA A 22 -21.78 -18.52 3.69
CA ALA A 22 -21.82 -19.35 2.48
C ALA A 22 -23.11 -19.13 1.66
N PHE A 23 -24.22 -18.73 2.30
CA PHE A 23 -25.45 -18.38 1.60
C PHE A 23 -25.26 -17.12 0.74
N VAL A 24 -24.67 -16.07 1.32
CA VAL A 24 -24.41 -14.81 0.61
C VAL A 24 -23.41 -15.00 -0.52
N ALA A 25 -22.34 -15.77 -0.29
CA ALA A 25 -21.38 -16.12 -1.35
C ALA A 25 -22.06 -16.85 -2.54
N ARG A 26 -22.98 -17.78 -2.27
CA ARG A 26 -23.78 -18.43 -3.32
C ARG A 26 -24.72 -17.46 -4.02
N GLN A 27 -25.31 -16.51 -3.30
CA GLN A 27 -26.19 -15.49 -3.88
C GLN A 27 -25.42 -14.57 -4.82
N ILE A 28 -24.20 -14.15 -4.45
CA ILE A 28 -23.29 -13.39 -5.31
C ILE A 28 -22.98 -14.18 -6.59
N ALA A 29 -22.60 -15.46 -6.47
CA ALA A 29 -22.32 -16.29 -7.63
C ALA A 29 -23.53 -16.43 -8.56
N ARG A 30 -24.73 -16.65 -8.01
CA ARG A 30 -25.99 -16.73 -8.80
C ARG A 30 -26.31 -15.41 -9.50
N GLU A 31 -26.06 -14.29 -8.83
CA GLU A 31 -26.28 -12.97 -9.42
C GLU A 31 -25.35 -12.74 -10.62
N VAL A 32 -24.07 -13.06 -10.49
CA VAL A 32 -23.12 -12.97 -11.60
C VAL A 32 -23.52 -13.89 -12.74
N SER A 33 -23.86 -15.16 -12.46
CA SER A 33 -24.37 -16.09 -13.47
C SER A 33 -25.57 -15.52 -14.21
N ARG A 34 -26.57 -15.04 -13.48
CA ARG A 34 -27.79 -14.46 -14.06
C ARG A 34 -27.49 -13.32 -15.03
N GLN A 35 -26.54 -12.44 -14.70
CA GLN A 35 -26.17 -11.33 -15.57
C GLN A 35 -25.43 -11.79 -16.83
N ILE A 36 -24.56 -12.80 -16.71
CA ILE A 36 -23.90 -13.45 -17.85
C ILE A 36 -24.93 -14.12 -18.76
N ASP A 37 -25.84 -14.90 -18.18
CA ASP A 37 -26.93 -15.58 -18.91
C ASP A 37 -27.87 -14.58 -19.60
N SER A 38 -27.99 -13.37 -19.06
CA SER A 38 -28.75 -12.26 -19.66
C SER A 38 -27.98 -11.51 -20.76
N GLY A 39 -26.78 -11.97 -21.13
CA GLY A 39 -25.96 -11.40 -22.21
C GLY A 39 -24.96 -10.32 -21.78
N THR A 40 -24.74 -10.13 -20.47
CA THR A 40 -23.67 -9.22 -20.00
C THR A 40 -22.33 -9.93 -20.07
N CYS A 41 -21.38 -9.42 -20.85
CA CYS A 41 -20.07 -10.05 -20.95
C CYS A 41 -19.26 -9.91 -19.64
N ALA A 42 -18.36 -10.86 -19.38
CA ALA A 42 -17.55 -10.93 -18.17
C ALA A 42 -16.73 -9.65 -17.93
N GLU A 43 -16.19 -9.05 -19.00
CA GLU A 43 -15.38 -7.85 -18.96
C GLU A 43 -16.18 -6.62 -18.50
N ARG A 44 -17.47 -6.53 -18.88
CA ARG A 44 -18.37 -5.46 -18.41
C ARG A 44 -18.60 -5.57 -16.91
N LEU A 45 -18.82 -6.77 -16.41
CA LEU A 45 -19.00 -7.02 -14.98
C LEU A 45 -17.72 -6.71 -14.19
N GLN A 46 -16.56 -7.12 -14.69
CA GLN A 46 -15.27 -6.77 -14.08
C GLN A 46 -15.07 -5.26 -14.03
N HIS A 47 -15.31 -4.57 -15.14
CA HIS A 47 -15.20 -3.12 -15.19
C HIS A 47 -16.13 -2.45 -14.18
N ARG A 48 -17.40 -2.88 -14.10
CA ARG A 48 -18.35 -2.38 -13.11
C ARG A 48 -17.82 -2.55 -11.69
N LEU A 49 -17.36 -3.75 -11.34
CA LEU A 49 -16.81 -4.06 -10.02
C LEU A 49 -15.59 -3.19 -9.69
N THR A 50 -14.67 -3.04 -10.64
CA THR A 50 -13.49 -2.18 -10.49
C THR A 50 -13.87 -0.72 -10.31
N THR A 51 -14.80 -0.19 -11.11
CA THR A 51 -15.25 1.20 -11.00
C THR A 51 -15.85 1.48 -9.62
N TRP A 52 -16.69 0.58 -9.11
CA TRP A 52 -17.27 0.73 -7.77
C TRP A 52 -16.24 0.58 -6.65
N LEU A 53 -15.33 -0.38 -6.77
CA LEU A 53 -14.26 -0.57 -5.81
C LEU A 53 -13.33 0.64 -5.75
N ASN A 54 -13.01 1.26 -6.89
CA ASN A 54 -12.18 2.46 -6.92
C ASN A 54 -12.89 3.69 -6.36
N GLY A 55 -14.23 3.73 -6.44
CA GLY A 55 -15.05 4.83 -5.94
C GLY A 55 -15.42 4.72 -4.47
N THR A 56 -15.09 3.61 -3.79
CA THR A 56 -15.42 3.36 -2.37
C THR A 56 -14.16 3.00 -1.61
N MET A 57 -13.87 3.66 -0.49
CA MET A 57 -12.70 3.27 0.31
C MET A 57 -12.96 1.90 0.97
N SER A 58 -11.97 1.01 1.00
CA SER A 58 -12.18 -0.38 1.44
C SER A 58 -12.61 -0.48 2.91
N ASP A 59 -12.23 0.47 3.75
CA ASP A 59 -12.62 0.60 5.16
C ASP A 59 -14.07 1.08 5.36
N GLU A 60 -14.68 1.73 4.36
CA GLU A 60 -16.10 2.10 4.37
C GLU A 60 -17.01 0.89 4.16
N ILE A 61 -16.49 -0.21 3.60
CA ILE A 61 -17.24 -1.42 3.27
C ILE A 61 -17.37 -2.31 4.52
N ARG A 62 -18.34 -1.99 5.38
CA ARG A 62 -18.61 -2.75 6.62
C ARG A 62 -19.15 -4.16 6.39
N ASP A 63 -19.94 -4.35 5.34
CA ASP A 63 -20.52 -5.65 4.96
C ASP A 63 -20.26 -5.90 3.48
N PRO A 64 -19.17 -6.63 3.15
CA PRO A 64 -18.77 -6.90 1.77
C PRO A 64 -19.84 -7.64 0.96
N GLY A 65 -20.59 -8.54 1.60
CA GLY A 65 -21.62 -9.32 0.94
C GLY A 65 -22.81 -8.46 0.52
N ARG A 66 -23.29 -7.63 1.44
CA ARG A 66 -24.37 -6.66 1.17
C ARG A 66 -23.94 -5.58 0.19
N TRP A 67 -22.70 -5.11 0.27
CA TRP A 67 -22.16 -4.12 -0.66
C TRP A 67 -22.06 -4.69 -2.09
N LEU A 68 -21.56 -5.92 -2.26
CA LEU A 68 -21.49 -6.55 -3.58
C LEU A 68 -22.87 -6.72 -4.21
N LEU A 69 -23.84 -7.25 -3.46
CA LEU A 69 -25.19 -7.51 -3.96
C LEU A 69 -26.04 -6.25 -4.15
N GLY A 70 -25.84 -5.25 -3.29
CA GLY A 70 -26.67 -4.04 -3.25
C GLY A 70 -26.09 -2.85 -3.98
N VAL A 71 -24.76 -2.79 -4.16
CA VAL A 71 -24.06 -1.62 -4.71
C VAL A 71 -23.23 -2.00 -5.93
N ALA A 72 -22.30 -2.96 -5.82
CA ALA A 72 -21.30 -3.14 -6.87
C ALA A 72 -21.81 -3.95 -8.10
N LEU A 73 -22.60 -5.00 -7.88
CA LEU A 73 -23.14 -5.84 -8.97
C LEU A 73 -24.35 -5.24 -9.68
N PRO A 74 -25.29 -4.56 -9.01
CA PRO A 74 -26.39 -3.91 -9.69
C PRO A 74 -25.90 -2.91 -10.73
N ARG A 75 -26.63 -2.84 -11.84
CA ARG A 75 -26.33 -1.87 -12.88
C ARG A 75 -26.87 -0.50 -12.48
N TRP A 76 -25.98 0.47 -12.38
CA TRP A 76 -26.32 1.87 -12.10
C TRP A 76 -26.07 2.75 -13.31
N GLY A 77 -26.78 3.87 -13.39
CA GLY A 77 -26.59 4.88 -14.43
C GLY A 77 -27.89 5.25 -15.14
N CYS A 78 -27.76 5.73 -16.38
CA CYS A 78 -28.86 6.29 -17.17
C CYS A 78 -29.78 5.26 -17.83
N GLY A 79 -29.58 3.95 -17.61
CA GLY A 79 -30.37 2.88 -18.21
C GLY A 79 -30.00 2.53 -19.66
N TYR A 80 -29.32 3.40 -20.41
CA TYR A 80 -28.91 3.17 -21.81
C TYR A 80 -28.09 1.89 -21.96
N ALA A 81 -28.52 0.89 -22.73
CA ALA A 81 -27.98 -0.48 -22.70
C ALA A 81 -26.45 -0.61 -22.87
N ASP A 82 -25.82 0.31 -23.60
CA ASP A 82 -24.36 0.30 -23.81
C ASP A 82 -23.58 1.11 -22.75
N CYS A 83 -24.26 1.84 -21.87
CA CYS A 83 -23.64 2.57 -20.77
C CYS A 83 -23.31 1.62 -19.60
N GLU A 84 -22.07 1.66 -19.14
CA GLU A 84 -21.56 0.95 -17.98
C GLU A 84 -20.87 1.96 -17.05
N SER A 85 -21.47 2.20 -15.88
CA SER A 85 -20.95 3.13 -14.86
C SER A 85 -20.50 4.52 -15.40
N GLY A 86 -21.25 5.09 -16.35
CA GLY A 86 -20.95 6.40 -16.94
C GLY A 86 -20.05 6.38 -18.17
N MET A 87 -19.69 5.20 -18.69
CA MET A 87 -18.92 5.03 -19.93
C MET A 87 -19.71 4.23 -20.95
N ILE A 88 -19.73 4.65 -22.22
CA ILE A 88 -20.29 3.89 -23.33
C ILE A 88 -19.31 2.76 -23.68
N TRP A 89 -19.77 1.51 -23.61
CA TRP A 89 -18.89 0.35 -23.68
C TRP A 89 -18.22 0.16 -25.04
N ARG A 90 -18.97 0.33 -26.14
CA ARG A 90 -18.44 0.12 -27.50
C ARG A 90 -17.40 1.17 -27.88
N THR A 91 -17.61 2.42 -27.49
CA THR A 91 -16.76 3.56 -27.87
C THR A 91 -15.73 3.92 -26.81
N ARG A 92 -15.91 3.45 -25.56
CA ARG A 92 -15.10 3.82 -24.38
C ARG A 92 -15.10 5.32 -24.07
N THR A 93 -16.14 6.04 -24.51
CA THR A 93 -16.31 7.47 -24.24
C THR A 93 -17.21 7.69 -23.02
N ALA A 94 -17.13 8.88 -22.41
CA ALA A 94 -18.07 9.26 -21.35
C ALA A 94 -19.51 9.24 -21.87
N CYS A 95 -20.44 8.78 -21.04
CA CYS A 95 -21.86 8.78 -21.34
C CYS A 95 -22.46 10.16 -21.05
N GLU A 96 -22.88 10.87 -22.09
CA GLU A 96 -23.47 12.21 -22.01
C GLU A 96 -24.69 12.25 -21.08
N LEU A 97 -25.60 11.26 -21.17
CA LEU A 97 -26.76 11.16 -20.27
C LEU A 97 -26.36 11.05 -18.80
N CYS A 98 -25.32 10.26 -18.48
CA CYS A 98 -24.83 10.18 -17.11
C CYS A 98 -24.21 11.51 -16.67
N ALA A 99 -23.49 12.20 -17.55
CA ALA A 99 -22.92 13.51 -17.26
C ALA A 99 -24.02 14.55 -16.98
N GLU A 100 -25.08 14.59 -17.79
CA GLU A 100 -26.25 15.45 -17.60
C GLU A 100 -26.96 15.18 -16.27
N ILE A 101 -27.21 13.91 -15.94
CA ILE A 101 -27.84 13.53 -14.66
C ILE A 101 -27.01 13.99 -13.47
N VAL A 102 -25.68 13.84 -13.53
CA VAL A 102 -24.77 14.29 -12.47
C VAL A 102 -24.79 15.82 -12.36
N GLN A 103 -24.77 16.53 -13.49
CA GLN A 103 -24.83 18.00 -13.53
C GLN A 103 -26.15 18.53 -12.98
N ASP A 104 -27.29 17.95 -13.38
CA ASP A 104 -28.62 18.32 -12.89
C ASP A 104 -28.74 18.04 -11.39
N LYS A 105 -28.27 16.88 -10.91
CA LYS A 105 -28.22 16.58 -9.47
C LYS A 105 -27.38 17.62 -8.71
N ALA A 106 -26.20 17.97 -9.23
CA ALA A 106 -25.35 18.98 -8.61
C ALA A 106 -25.99 20.37 -8.62
N ALA A 107 -26.72 20.73 -9.69
CA ALA A 107 -27.44 22.00 -9.78
C ALA A 107 -28.59 22.07 -8.78
N ARG A 108 -29.40 21.01 -8.66
CA ARG A 108 -30.48 20.90 -7.67
C ARG A 108 -29.94 20.98 -6.25
N GLU A 109 -28.85 20.28 -5.98
CA GLU A 109 -28.19 20.30 -4.68
C GLU A 109 -27.67 21.70 -4.32
N ARG A 110 -27.04 22.39 -5.27
CA ARG A 110 -26.61 23.79 -5.09
C ARG A 110 -27.79 24.72 -4.83
N ALA A 111 -28.89 24.57 -5.57
CA ALA A 111 -30.10 25.36 -5.37
C ALA A 111 -30.72 25.12 -3.99
N ARG A 112 -30.76 23.86 -3.54
CA ARG A 112 -31.21 23.49 -2.18
C ARG A 112 -30.35 24.15 -1.11
N ARG A 113 -29.02 24.03 -1.20
CA ARG A 113 -28.09 24.65 -0.24
C ARG A 113 -28.25 26.16 -0.18
N ALA A 114 -28.40 26.82 -1.33
CA ALA A 114 -28.65 28.25 -1.39
C ALA A 114 -29.94 28.65 -0.66
N ALA A 115 -31.02 27.90 -0.86
CA ALA A 115 -32.30 28.14 -0.19
C ALA A 115 -32.23 27.90 1.33
N GLU A 116 -31.40 26.97 1.78
CA GLU A 116 -31.15 26.66 3.19
C GLU A 116 -30.10 27.60 3.84
N GLY A 117 -29.53 28.54 3.07
CA GLY A 117 -28.46 29.43 3.56
C GLY A 117 -27.14 28.71 3.87
N LEU A 118 -26.95 27.50 3.33
CA LEU A 118 -25.75 26.70 3.48
C LEU A 118 -24.68 27.13 2.47
N CYS A 119 -23.42 26.87 2.80
CA CYS A 119 -22.33 27.02 1.85
C CYS A 119 -22.53 26.14 0.62
N LEU A 120 -22.37 26.70 -0.59
CA LEU A 120 -22.61 25.98 -1.84
C LEU A 120 -21.64 24.80 -2.04
N GLN A 121 -20.40 24.96 -1.58
CA GLN A 121 -19.34 23.98 -1.77
C GLN A 121 -19.41 22.86 -0.72
N HIS A 122 -19.48 23.24 0.56
CA HIS A 122 -19.37 22.30 1.69
C HIS A 122 -20.71 21.89 2.30
N GLY A 123 -21.79 22.61 2.02
CA GLY A 123 -23.11 22.35 2.62
C GLY A 123 -23.17 22.64 4.13
N THR A 124 -22.18 23.34 4.68
CA THR A 124 -22.13 23.73 6.10
C THR A 124 -22.72 25.13 6.30
N LEU A 125 -23.29 25.38 7.48
CA LEU A 125 -23.82 26.70 7.83
C LEU A 125 -22.66 27.70 7.93
N PRO A 126 -22.71 28.86 7.26
CA PRO A 126 -21.69 29.89 7.41
C PRO A 126 -21.61 30.39 8.87
N GLY A 127 -20.39 30.70 9.32
CA GLY A 127 -20.19 31.29 10.65
C GLY A 127 -20.69 32.74 10.71
N PRO A 128 -20.57 33.39 11.89
CA PRO A 128 -21.00 34.79 12.09
C PRO A 128 -20.37 35.79 11.11
N SER A 129 -19.19 35.47 10.58
CA SER A 129 -18.49 36.25 9.57
C SER A 129 -19.10 36.15 8.17
N GLY A 130 -20.17 35.37 7.98
CA GLY A 130 -20.76 35.07 6.66
C GLY A 130 -19.93 34.12 5.80
N HIS A 131 -18.83 33.58 6.34
CA HIS A 131 -17.93 32.68 5.63
C HIS A 131 -18.07 31.26 6.18
N CYS A 132 -18.00 30.28 5.27
CA CYS A 132 -17.88 28.88 5.61
C CYS A 132 -16.47 28.59 6.15
N ILE A 133 -16.37 27.86 7.26
CA ILE A 133 -15.09 27.50 7.88
C ILE A 133 -14.24 26.64 6.95
N ASP A 134 -14.85 25.71 6.23
CA ASP A 134 -14.15 24.81 5.31
C ASP A 134 -13.61 25.57 4.09
N CYS A 135 -14.40 26.49 3.52
CA CYS A 135 -13.90 27.41 2.49
C CYS A 135 -12.70 28.24 2.98
N ALA A 136 -12.75 28.72 4.23
CA ALA A 136 -11.65 29.50 4.80
C ALA A 136 -10.39 28.65 4.99
N LEU A 137 -10.53 27.39 5.40
CA LEU A 137 -9.44 26.43 5.55
C LEU A 137 -8.84 26.06 4.19
N GLU A 138 -9.66 25.76 3.19
CA GLU A 138 -9.21 25.50 1.82
C GLU A 138 -8.48 26.71 1.22
N ALA A 139 -9.04 27.91 1.41
CA ALA A 139 -8.40 29.15 0.97
C ALA A 139 -7.08 29.41 1.70
N ALA A 140 -6.94 28.99 2.96
CA ALA A 140 -5.68 29.06 3.70
C ALA A 140 -4.67 28.01 3.21
N ALA A 141 -5.11 26.78 2.93
CA ALA A 141 -4.27 25.70 2.43
C ALA A 141 -3.79 25.94 0.98
N ALA A 142 -4.60 26.61 0.15
CA ALA A 142 -4.24 26.96 -1.22
C ALA A 142 -3.30 28.16 -1.31
N ARG A 143 -3.12 28.94 -0.22
CA ARG A 143 -2.08 29.97 -0.20
C ARG A 143 -0.72 29.28 -0.27
N PRO A 144 0.14 29.67 -1.22
CA PRO A 144 1.53 29.28 -1.16
C PRO A 144 2.08 29.74 0.19
N THR A 145 2.38 28.79 1.07
CA THR A 145 3.28 29.09 2.18
C THR A 145 4.64 29.32 1.55
N ASP A 146 5.19 30.51 1.73
CA ASP A 146 6.63 30.71 1.59
C ASP A 146 7.27 29.74 2.57
N VAL A 147 7.61 28.54 2.09
CA VAL A 147 8.40 27.58 2.84
C VAL A 147 9.69 28.33 3.12
N PRO A 148 10.00 28.69 4.38
CA PRO A 148 11.25 29.35 4.68
C PRO A 148 12.34 28.46 4.09
N ALA A 149 13.20 29.04 3.26
CA ALA A 149 14.27 28.32 2.59
C ALA A 149 14.86 27.33 3.59
N GLN A 150 14.82 26.03 3.23
CA GLN A 150 15.37 24.95 4.05
C GLN A 150 16.72 25.46 4.57
N ARG A 151 16.80 25.74 5.89
CA ARG A 151 18.09 26.06 6.48
C ARG A 151 18.97 24.88 6.11
N VAL A 152 20.04 25.14 5.35
CA VAL A 152 21.12 24.18 5.17
C VAL A 152 21.65 23.98 6.58
N VAL A 153 21.13 22.97 7.28
CA VAL A 153 21.73 22.49 8.50
C VAL A 153 23.06 21.94 8.02
N GLU A 154 24.15 22.60 8.43
CA GLU A 154 25.51 22.06 8.32
C GLU A 154 25.55 20.75 9.11
N GLY A 155 25.09 19.69 8.46
CA GLY A 155 25.17 18.34 8.98
C GLY A 155 26.63 17.91 8.94
N PRO A 156 27.04 16.97 9.82
CA PRO A 156 28.38 16.44 9.81
C PRO A 156 28.74 15.93 8.41
N GLU A 157 29.99 16.18 8.01
CA GLU A 157 30.50 15.85 6.69
C GLU A 157 30.14 14.40 6.33
N ARG A 158 29.66 14.17 5.10
CA ARG A 158 29.32 12.83 4.62
C ARG A 158 30.48 12.31 3.79
N GLY A 159 30.98 11.13 4.15
CA GLY A 159 32.01 10.40 3.42
C GLY A 159 31.48 9.06 2.92
N ALA A 160 32.28 8.35 2.14
CA ALA A 160 31.98 6.98 1.72
C ALA A 160 32.79 5.99 2.57
N CYS A 161 32.16 4.89 2.98
CA CYS A 161 32.86 3.78 3.62
C CYS A 161 33.90 3.23 2.64
N SER A 162 35.17 3.15 3.05
CA SER A 162 36.28 2.68 2.21
C SER A 162 36.12 1.23 1.74
N GLU A 163 35.38 0.42 2.50
CA GLU A 163 35.18 -1.01 2.22
C GLU A 163 33.92 -1.29 1.38
N CYS A 164 32.77 -0.72 1.75
CA CYS A 164 31.49 -1.05 1.11
C CYS A 164 30.89 0.07 0.26
N GLY A 165 31.53 1.24 0.22
CA GLY A 165 31.13 2.39 -0.61
C GLY A 165 29.84 3.08 -0.18
N VAL A 166 29.24 2.69 0.95
CA VAL A 166 28.01 3.32 1.46
C VAL A 166 28.31 4.71 2.03
N VAL A 167 27.39 5.65 1.82
CA VAL A 167 27.49 6.99 2.42
C VAL A 167 27.31 6.89 3.93
N ILE A 168 28.27 7.43 4.68
CA ILE A 168 28.31 7.46 6.14
C ILE A 168 28.55 8.87 6.63
N PHE A 169 28.03 9.19 7.82
CA PHE A 169 28.40 10.41 8.53
C PHE A 169 29.83 10.26 9.08
N MET A 170 30.69 11.23 8.77
CA MET A 170 32.06 11.31 9.26
C MET A 170 32.05 11.79 10.71
N THR A 171 31.67 10.90 11.64
CA THR A 171 31.66 11.19 13.08
C THR A 171 32.35 10.09 13.88
N GLY A 172 32.99 10.49 14.99
CA GLY A 172 33.69 9.57 15.89
C GLY A 172 34.76 8.75 15.17
N HIS A 173 34.76 7.43 15.36
CA HIS A 173 35.73 6.53 14.74
C HIS A 173 35.70 6.53 13.21
N ALA A 174 34.58 6.90 12.58
CA ALA A 174 34.49 6.96 11.12
C ALA A 174 35.37 8.07 10.51
N LEU A 175 35.75 9.09 11.31
CA LEU A 175 36.74 10.09 10.91
C LEU A 175 38.14 9.50 10.78
N ASN A 176 38.45 8.44 11.54
CA ASN A 176 39.79 7.88 11.62
C ASN A 176 39.99 6.72 10.63
N ASP A 177 38.99 5.86 10.49
CA ASP A 177 39.10 4.65 9.66
C ASP A 177 38.30 4.70 8.36
N SER A 178 37.41 5.70 8.19
CA SER A 178 36.48 5.78 7.07
C SER A 178 35.65 4.51 6.88
N LEU A 179 35.36 3.76 7.96
CA LEU A 179 34.55 2.55 7.92
C LEU A 179 33.15 2.77 8.50
N CYS A 180 32.14 2.17 7.87
CA CYS A 180 30.82 2.06 8.47
C CYS A 180 30.86 1.09 9.66
N LYS A 181 29.97 1.27 10.63
CA LYS A 181 29.90 0.44 11.84
C LYS A 181 29.92 -1.08 11.53
N PRO A 182 29.12 -1.59 10.57
CA PRO A 182 29.17 -3.01 10.21
C PRO A 182 30.52 -3.47 9.66
N CYS A 183 31.16 -2.69 8.77
CA CYS A 183 32.48 -3.03 8.25
C CYS A 183 33.54 -3.02 9.35
N ARG A 184 33.44 -2.10 10.32
CA ARG A 184 34.35 -2.04 11.47
C ARG A 184 34.22 -3.26 12.38
N GLU A 185 32.99 -3.67 12.70
CA GLU A 185 32.73 -4.84 13.54
C GLU A 185 33.24 -6.15 12.90
N GLU A 186 33.24 -6.22 11.57
CA GLU A 186 33.72 -7.38 10.82
C GLU A 186 35.25 -7.38 10.58
N LEU A 187 35.88 -6.21 10.44
CA LEU A 187 37.33 -6.08 10.22
C LEU A 187 38.14 -6.03 11.52
N HIS A 188 37.53 -5.51 12.59
CA HIS A 188 38.17 -5.37 13.89
C HIS A 188 37.24 -5.88 15.02
N PRO A 189 36.98 -7.20 15.07
CA PRO A 189 36.12 -7.78 16.10
C PRO A 189 36.66 -7.50 17.52
N ASP A 190 37.98 -7.31 17.67
CA ASP A 190 38.64 -7.07 18.95
C ASP A 190 38.51 -5.62 19.48
N THR A 191 38.04 -4.68 18.66
CA THR A 191 37.74 -3.29 19.09
C THR A 191 36.25 -2.97 19.09
N ALA A 192 35.40 -3.90 18.65
CA ALA A 192 33.96 -3.80 18.87
C ALA A 192 33.70 -3.87 20.38
N SER A 193 33.21 -2.77 20.96
CA SER A 193 32.77 -2.70 22.34
C SER A 193 32.06 -3.99 22.74
N ALA A 194 32.62 -4.69 23.75
CA ALA A 194 32.09 -5.94 24.27
C ALA A 194 30.56 -5.85 24.39
N PRO A 195 29.80 -6.87 23.93
CA PRO A 195 28.37 -6.87 24.16
C PRO A 195 28.14 -6.80 25.66
N ARG A 196 27.45 -5.74 26.10
CA ARG A 196 26.96 -5.60 27.47
C ARG A 196 26.10 -6.83 27.72
N ALA A 197 26.57 -7.75 28.56
CA ALA A 197 25.85 -8.97 28.90
C ALA A 197 24.46 -8.60 29.40
N VAL A 198 23.45 -8.80 28.56
CA VAL A 198 22.05 -8.77 28.98
C VAL A 198 21.83 -10.10 29.68
N ALA A 199 21.60 -10.04 30.99
CA ALA A 199 21.23 -11.20 31.77
C ALA A 199 20.02 -11.89 31.10
N ALA A 200 20.24 -13.13 30.67
CA ALA A 200 19.18 -13.97 30.16
C ALA A 200 18.17 -14.23 31.29
N VAL A 201 16.96 -13.70 31.12
CA VAL A 201 15.79 -14.09 31.93
C VAL A 201 15.44 -15.52 31.53
N PRO A 202 15.38 -16.49 32.47
CA PRO A 202 15.01 -17.86 32.13
C PRO A 202 13.53 -17.92 31.73
N ALA A 203 13.26 -18.45 30.53
CA ALA A 203 11.92 -18.76 30.06
C ALA A 203 11.37 -20.01 30.77
N PRO A 204 10.06 -20.09 31.06
CA PRO A 204 9.46 -21.24 31.72
C PRO A 204 9.41 -22.46 30.79
N ALA A 205 9.70 -23.63 31.37
CA ALA A 205 9.78 -24.92 30.73
C ALA A 205 8.44 -25.37 30.11
N GLN A 206 8.49 -25.79 28.84
CA GLN A 206 7.49 -26.70 28.27
C GLN A 206 8.13 -28.07 27.99
N PRO A 207 7.42 -29.19 28.25
CA PRO A 207 7.91 -30.52 27.96
C PRO A 207 7.76 -30.83 26.46
N ARG A 208 8.87 -31.12 25.78
CA ARG A 208 8.89 -31.76 24.46
C ARG A 208 9.42 -33.17 24.59
N THR A 209 8.53 -34.15 24.43
CA THR A 209 8.87 -35.52 24.05
C THR A 209 9.20 -35.53 22.56
N GLY A 210 10.45 -35.77 22.22
CA GLY A 210 10.90 -35.92 20.84
C GLY A 210 12.41 -36.14 20.78
N THR A 211 12.79 -37.36 20.44
CA THR A 211 14.17 -37.85 20.32
C THR A 211 15.00 -36.98 19.37
N PRO A 212 16.22 -36.52 19.74
CA PRO A 212 17.06 -35.75 18.84
C PRO A 212 17.77 -36.67 17.85
N VAL A 213 17.63 -36.37 16.55
CA VAL A 213 18.41 -36.97 15.46
C VAL A 213 19.77 -36.27 15.39
N PRO A 214 20.89 -36.97 15.19
CA PRO A 214 22.20 -36.34 15.03
C PRO A 214 22.25 -35.59 13.70
N VAL A 215 22.51 -34.29 13.74
CA VAL A 215 22.81 -33.49 12.54
C VAL A 215 24.32 -33.32 12.49
N GLU A 216 24.94 -33.93 11.48
CA GLU A 216 26.36 -33.77 11.21
C GLU A 216 26.69 -32.34 10.76
N PRO A 217 27.88 -31.80 11.11
CA PRO A 217 28.29 -30.48 10.69
C PRO A 217 28.69 -30.51 9.21
N VAL A 218 27.87 -29.92 8.36
CA VAL A 218 28.22 -29.64 6.96
C VAL A 218 29.17 -28.44 6.94
N GLU A 219 30.48 -28.71 6.89
CA GLU A 219 31.50 -27.74 6.50
C GLU A 219 31.34 -27.44 5.00
N GLU A 220 30.52 -26.43 4.67
CA GLU A 220 30.46 -25.88 3.32
C GLU A 220 31.27 -24.58 3.26
N SER A 221 32.59 -24.72 3.37
CA SER A 221 33.58 -23.64 3.29
C SER A 221 33.88 -23.28 1.82
N GLY A 222 32.86 -22.78 1.11
CA GLY A 222 33.00 -22.24 -0.24
C GLY A 222 32.54 -20.78 -0.34
N PRO A 223 33.11 -19.97 -1.25
CA PRO A 223 32.62 -18.63 -1.57
C PRO A 223 31.13 -18.69 -1.95
N ARG A 224 30.25 -18.24 -1.05
CA ARG A 224 28.83 -18.10 -1.36
C ARG A 224 28.64 -16.76 -2.08
N THR A 225 27.91 -16.72 -3.18
CA THR A 225 27.55 -15.45 -3.84
C THR A 225 26.43 -14.75 -3.09
N CYS A 226 26.49 -13.42 -3.01
CA CYS A 226 25.47 -12.58 -2.38
C CYS A 226 24.08 -12.78 -3.00
N GLN A 227 23.05 -12.91 -2.17
CA GLN A 227 21.65 -13.02 -2.61
C GLN A 227 20.95 -11.65 -2.83
N GLY A 228 21.67 -10.54 -2.75
CA GLY A 228 21.11 -9.19 -2.95
C GLY A 228 21.02 -8.78 -4.43
N GLN A 229 20.33 -7.67 -4.70
CA GLN A 229 20.21 -7.06 -6.04
C GLN A 229 20.83 -5.66 -6.09
N GLU A 230 21.52 -5.34 -7.18
CA GLU A 230 22.00 -3.99 -7.51
C GLU A 230 21.23 -3.47 -8.72
N GLY A 231 20.24 -2.62 -8.48
CA GLY A 231 19.26 -2.25 -9.52
C GLY A 231 18.46 -3.48 -9.95
N ASP A 232 18.44 -3.77 -11.25
CA ASP A 232 17.76 -4.94 -11.82
C ASP A 232 18.65 -6.20 -11.92
N ALA A 233 19.93 -6.12 -11.51
CA ALA A 233 20.89 -7.22 -11.64
C ALA A 233 21.19 -7.91 -10.29
N PRO A 234 21.43 -9.24 -10.27
CA PRO A 234 21.87 -9.94 -9.07
C PRO A 234 23.29 -9.49 -8.66
N CYS A 235 23.53 -9.38 -7.35
CA CYS A 235 24.81 -8.99 -6.81
C CYS A 235 25.86 -10.08 -7.06
N THR A 236 26.96 -9.70 -7.71
CA THR A 236 28.08 -10.61 -8.01
C THR A 236 29.12 -10.68 -6.89
N ARG A 237 28.94 -9.92 -5.80
CA ARG A 237 29.89 -9.89 -4.68
C ARG A 237 29.80 -11.16 -3.84
N GLU A 238 30.90 -11.51 -3.19
CA GLU A 238 30.95 -12.61 -2.24
C GLU A 238 30.11 -12.28 -1.00
N ALA A 239 29.34 -13.27 -0.54
CA ALA A 239 28.58 -13.21 0.69
C ALA A 239 29.51 -13.34 1.89
N LEU A 240 29.12 -12.74 3.02
CA LEU A 240 29.88 -12.90 4.26
C LEU A 240 29.89 -14.36 4.73
N PRO A 241 30.97 -14.85 5.36
CA PRO A 241 31.10 -16.25 5.78
C PRO A 241 29.90 -16.79 6.58
N LEU A 242 29.28 -15.92 7.39
CA LEU A 242 28.14 -16.27 8.25
C LEU A 242 26.77 -15.77 7.72
N ARG A 243 26.70 -15.17 6.52
CA ARG A 243 25.46 -14.56 6.01
C ARG A 243 25.24 -14.86 4.52
N ARG A 244 23.99 -14.72 4.08
CA ARG A 244 23.60 -14.88 2.66
C ARG A 244 23.81 -13.62 1.81
N PHE A 245 24.23 -12.52 2.42
CA PHE A 245 24.37 -11.22 1.79
C PHE A 245 25.79 -10.70 1.92
N CYS A 246 26.27 -9.98 0.91
CA CYS A 246 27.53 -9.24 0.98
C CYS A 246 27.43 -8.08 1.97
N ARG A 247 28.58 -7.55 2.38
CA ARG A 247 28.69 -6.40 3.30
C ARG A 247 27.78 -5.23 2.89
N ARG A 248 27.72 -4.88 1.61
CA ARG A 248 26.90 -3.77 1.10
C ARG A 248 25.40 -3.98 1.32
N HIS A 249 24.87 -5.16 0.99
CA HIS A 249 23.44 -5.46 1.14
C HIS A 249 23.02 -5.56 2.60
N VAL A 250 23.88 -6.04 3.50
CA VAL A 250 23.59 -6.02 4.94
C VAL A 250 23.43 -4.59 5.44
N VAL A 251 24.32 -3.67 5.05
CA VAL A 251 24.21 -2.26 5.47
C VAL A 251 22.97 -1.58 4.89
N GLN A 252 22.67 -1.81 3.61
CA GLN A 252 21.46 -1.28 2.98
C GLN A 252 20.17 -1.79 3.64
N GLY A 253 20.12 -3.08 4.00
CA GLY A 253 18.99 -3.66 4.71
C GLY A 253 18.77 -3.04 6.10
N ILE A 254 19.84 -2.73 6.84
CA ILE A 254 19.73 -2.05 8.14
C ILE A 254 19.28 -0.60 7.97
N ALA A 255 19.84 0.11 6.99
CA ALA A 255 19.49 1.51 6.72
C ALA A 255 18.03 1.69 6.26
N GLY A 256 17.45 0.70 5.57
CA GLY A 256 16.05 0.72 5.13
C GLY A 256 15.02 0.37 6.21
N VAL A 257 15.43 -0.13 7.39
CA VAL A 257 14.53 -0.52 8.50
C VAL A 257 14.36 0.60 9.53
N VAL A 258 15.18 1.66 9.47
CA VAL A 258 15.19 2.78 10.42
C VAL A 258 14.60 4.07 9.80
N ALA A 259 13.92 3.96 8.65
CA ALA A 259 13.21 5.05 7.99
C ALA A 259 11.70 4.97 8.23
#